data_AF-A0ABD0YKT0-F1
#
_entry.id   AF-A0ABD0YKT0-F1
#
_cell.length_a   1.000
_cell.length_b   1.000
_cell.length_c   1.000
_cell.angle_alpha   90.00
_cell.angle_beta   90.00
_cell.angle_gamma   90.00
#
_symmetry.space_group_name_H-M   'P 1'
#
loop_
_entity.id
_entity.type
_entity.pdbx_description
1 polymer ?
#
loop_
_entity_poly.entity_id
_entity_poly.type
_entity_poly.pdbx_seq_one_letter_code
_entity_poly.pdbx_strand_id
1 'polypeptide(L)'
;MISSDVLQLKYFLWFQITNYLFRNGRPFGNDLETLDLNRGRDHGLPSYNEFRVLAGLSRARSFQDLLDIMRPEHVRLLSLLYADVNDIDLYAGGLLESPVNGGKTGPTFQYVIAEQFIRWKVGDRFFYEHGFQTGSFTPGKKIYTICSFICYTKFVKLFLFMISLFNS
;
A
#
# COMPACT_ATOMS: atom_id res chain seq x y z
N MET A 1 -2.91 11.15 14.85
CA MET A 1 -2.70 10.67 13.47
C MET A 1 -2.18 11.74 12.50
N ILE A 2 -2.20 13.04 12.84
CA ILE A 2 -1.68 14.12 11.95
C ILE A 2 -0.33 14.68 12.44
N SER A 3 0.13 14.34 13.66
CA SER A 3 1.32 14.93 14.29
C SER A 3 2.34 13.94 14.88
N SER A 4 2.27 12.66 14.52
CA SER A 4 3.22 11.66 15.03
C SER A 4 4.39 11.46 14.08
N ASP A 5 5.60 11.33 14.63
CA ASP A 5 6.79 10.90 13.88
C ASP A 5 6.51 9.56 13.19
N VAL A 6 6.36 9.63 11.87
CA VAL A 6 5.87 8.53 11.01
C VAL A 6 6.77 7.30 11.13
N LEU A 7 8.08 7.49 11.38
CA LEU A 7 9.05 6.40 11.47
C LEU A 7 8.90 5.57 12.76
N GLN A 8 8.78 6.20 13.94
CA GLN A 8 8.57 5.46 15.18
C GLN A 8 7.21 4.77 15.22
N LEU A 9 6.18 5.46 14.72
CA LEU A 9 4.85 4.89 14.57
C LEU A 9 4.86 3.67 13.64
N LYS A 10 5.65 3.70 12.56
CA LYS A 10 5.78 2.60 11.60
C LYS A 10 6.31 1.33 12.26
N TYR A 11 7.41 1.41 13.02
CA TYR A 11 7.98 0.22 13.68
C TYR A 11 7.05 -0.36 14.75
N PHE A 12 6.44 0.51 15.56
CA PHE A 12 5.46 0.06 16.56
C PHE A 12 4.27 -0.64 15.90
N LEU A 13 3.67 -0.01 14.89
CA LEU A 13 2.51 -0.57 14.19
C LEU A 13 2.87 -1.89 13.50
N TRP A 14 4.04 -1.95 12.86
CA TRP A 14 4.52 -3.15 12.18
C TRP A 14 4.68 -4.34 13.15
N PHE A 15 5.25 -4.09 14.33
CA PHE A 15 5.34 -5.13 15.36
C PHE A 15 3.97 -5.63 15.83
N GLN A 16 2.98 -4.73 15.97
CA GLN A 16 1.62 -5.09 16.37
C GLN A 16 0.92 -5.97 15.33
N ILE A 17 0.97 -5.60 14.05
CA ILE A 17 0.29 -6.36 12.98
C ILE A 17 0.96 -7.70 12.67
N THR A 18 2.27 -7.83 12.93
CA THR A 18 3.02 -9.08 12.67
C THR A 18 2.88 -10.07 13.82
N ASN A 19 2.68 -9.63 15.07
CA ASN A 19 2.65 -10.53 16.24
C ASN A 19 1.28 -10.65 16.91
N TYR A 20 0.41 -9.65 16.72
CA TYR A 20 -0.79 -9.49 17.52
C TYR A 20 -2.04 -9.19 16.69
N LEU A 21 -2.05 -9.47 15.38
CA LEU A 21 -3.24 -9.27 14.55
C LEU A 21 -4.42 -10.10 15.12
N PHE A 22 -5.54 -9.44 15.38
CA PHE A 22 -6.77 -10.05 15.93
C PHE A 22 -6.56 -10.92 17.18
N ARG A 23 -5.58 -10.59 18.02
CA ARG A 23 -5.25 -11.29 19.28
C ARG A 23 -6.44 -11.48 20.22
N ASN A 24 -7.40 -10.55 20.25
CA ASN A 24 -8.63 -10.60 21.05
C ASN A 24 -8.44 -11.13 22.49
N GLY A 25 -7.45 -10.59 23.21
CA GLY A 25 -7.14 -10.96 24.60
C GLY A 25 -6.35 -12.27 24.80
N ARG A 26 -6.07 -13.05 23.75
CA ARG A 26 -5.21 -14.26 23.81
C ARG A 26 -3.74 -13.90 24.02
N PRO A 27 -2.81 -14.81 24.33
CA PRO A 27 -1.39 -14.47 24.47
C PRO A 27 -0.70 -14.08 23.15
N PHE A 28 -1.12 -14.65 22.03
CA PHE A 28 -0.57 -14.40 20.69
C PHE A 28 -1.71 -14.07 19.69
N GLY A 29 -1.40 -13.29 18.66
CA GLY A 29 -2.30 -13.05 17.53
C GLY A 29 -1.79 -13.75 16.27
N ASN A 30 -2.43 -13.44 15.15
CA ASN A 30 -1.94 -13.85 13.83
C ASN A 30 -0.86 -12.87 13.34
N ASP A 31 -0.14 -13.30 12.31
CA ASP A 31 0.82 -12.49 11.57
C ASP A 31 0.20 -12.05 10.25
N LEU A 32 0.00 -10.74 10.08
CA LEU A 32 -0.58 -10.18 8.85
C LEU A 32 0.29 -10.46 7.61
N GLU A 33 1.61 -10.38 7.73
CA GLU A 33 2.53 -10.55 6.59
C GLU A 33 2.49 -12.01 6.11
N THR A 34 2.52 -12.96 7.05
CA THR A 34 2.35 -14.39 6.75
C THR A 34 0.96 -14.68 6.16
N LEU A 35 -0.09 -14.02 6.65
CA LEU A 35 -1.44 -14.16 6.09
C LEU A 35 -1.53 -13.63 4.67
N ASP A 36 -0.91 -12.50 4.35
CA ASP A 36 -0.93 -11.92 3.01
C ASP A 36 -0.13 -12.78 2.01
N LEU A 37 1.01 -13.33 2.43
CA LEU A 37 1.74 -14.34 1.63
C LEU A 37 0.88 -15.57 1.34
N ASN A 38 0.26 -16.15 2.37
CA ASN A 38 -0.59 -17.32 2.21
C ASN A 38 -1.82 -17.01 1.36
N ARG A 39 -2.43 -15.83 1.48
CA ARG A 39 -3.55 -15.40 0.63
C ARG A 39 -3.12 -15.30 -0.83
N GLY A 40 -1.92 -14.78 -1.09
CA GLY A 40 -1.36 -14.75 -2.44
C GLY A 40 -1.27 -16.15 -3.07
N ARG A 41 -0.80 -17.13 -2.29
CA ARG A 41 -0.69 -18.53 -2.72
C ARG A 41 -2.05 -19.20 -2.89
N ASP A 42 -2.97 -18.99 -1.95
CA ASP A 42 -4.34 -19.52 -2.00
C ASP A 42 -5.10 -19.00 -3.22
N HIS A 43 -4.92 -17.73 -3.56
CA HIS A 43 -5.50 -17.12 -4.76
C HIS A 43 -4.73 -17.47 -6.05
N GLY A 44 -3.66 -18.25 -5.97
CA GLY A 44 -2.85 -18.65 -7.13
C GLY A 44 -2.20 -17.46 -7.85
N LEU A 45 -1.77 -16.43 -7.11
CA LEU A 45 -1.09 -15.30 -7.71
C LEU A 45 0.18 -15.77 -8.45
N PRO A 46 0.41 -15.28 -9.69
CA PRO A 46 1.66 -15.53 -10.39
C PRO A 46 2.87 -15.04 -9.61
N SER A 47 4.04 -15.57 -9.96
CA SER A 47 5.29 -15.16 -9.32
C SER A 47 5.58 -13.69 -9.53
N TYR A 48 6.40 -13.14 -8.66
CA TYR A 48 6.90 -11.78 -8.76
C TYR A 48 7.48 -11.47 -10.15
N ASN A 49 8.18 -12.43 -10.76
CA ASN A 49 8.83 -12.24 -12.06
C ASN A 49 7.82 -12.05 -13.21
N GLU A 50 6.63 -12.65 -13.13
CA GLU A 50 5.55 -12.39 -14.09
C GLU A 50 5.06 -10.94 -14.00
N PHE A 51 4.86 -10.44 -12.78
CA PHE A 51 4.45 -9.05 -12.56
C PHE A 51 5.53 -8.03 -12.91
N ARG A 52 6.82 -8.37 -12.72
CA ARG A 52 7.93 -7.53 -13.22
C ARG A 52 7.79 -7.29 -14.72
N VAL A 53 7.55 -8.34 -15.49
CA VAL A 53 7.38 -8.22 -16.95
C VAL A 53 6.14 -7.40 -17.30
N LEU A 54 5.02 -7.60 -16.59
CA LEU A 54 3.82 -6.78 -16.78
C LEU A 54 4.09 -5.29 -16.50
N ALA A 55 4.93 -4.99 -15.52
CA ALA A 55 5.37 -3.63 -15.21
C ALA A 55 6.40 -3.05 -16.20
N GLY A 56 6.74 -3.78 -17.27
CA GLY A 56 7.71 -3.35 -18.29
C GLY A 56 9.17 -3.53 -17.89
N LEU A 57 9.44 -4.25 -16.79
CA LEU A 57 10.80 -4.56 -16.34
C LEU A 57 11.33 -5.82 -17.04
N SER A 58 12.66 -5.96 -17.04
CA SER A 58 13.29 -7.17 -17.53
C SER A 58 12.99 -8.35 -16.60
N ARG A 59 12.68 -9.51 -17.20
CA ARG A 59 12.55 -10.78 -16.47
C ARG A 59 13.90 -11.12 -15.83
N ALA A 60 13.91 -11.32 -14.53
CA ALA A 60 15.10 -11.75 -13.81
C ALA A 60 15.39 -13.23 -14.13
N ARG A 61 16.63 -13.57 -14.44
CA ARG A 61 17.12 -14.93 -14.68
C ARG A 61 17.95 -15.46 -13.52
N SER A 62 18.43 -14.56 -12.67
CA SER A 62 19.14 -14.84 -11.44
C SER A 62 18.76 -13.82 -10.37
N PHE A 63 19.04 -14.11 -9.10
CA PHE A 63 18.85 -13.14 -8.02
C PHE A 63 19.64 -11.85 -8.24
N GLN A 64 20.81 -11.92 -8.89
CA GLN A 64 21.65 -10.76 -9.17
C GLN A 64 20.96 -9.74 -10.08
N ASP A 65 20.07 -10.19 -10.97
CA ASP A 65 19.33 -9.30 -11.87
C ASP A 65 18.35 -8.39 -11.12
N LEU A 66 18.00 -8.71 -9.87
CA LEU A 66 17.10 -7.92 -9.02
C LEU A 66 17.75 -6.65 -8.46
N LEU A 67 19.08 -6.53 -8.54
CA LEU A 67 19.82 -5.35 -8.07
C LEU A 67 19.57 -4.10 -8.91
N ASP A 68 18.88 -4.24 -10.05
CA ASP A 68 18.44 -3.12 -10.86
C ASP A 68 17.47 -2.19 -10.11
N ILE A 69 16.65 -2.75 -9.20
CA ILE A 69 15.66 -2.00 -8.43
C ILE A 69 15.60 -2.36 -6.94
N MET A 70 16.29 -3.41 -6.49
CA MET A 70 16.36 -3.80 -5.07
C MET A 70 17.71 -3.49 -4.45
N ARG A 71 17.73 -3.32 -3.13
CA ARG A 71 18.98 -3.16 -2.38
C ARG A 71 19.70 -4.50 -2.21
N PRO A 72 21.04 -4.52 -2.13
CA PRO A 72 21.82 -5.76 -1.99
C PRO A 72 21.40 -6.64 -0.81
N GLU A 73 21.04 -6.03 0.32
CA GLU A 73 20.57 -6.75 1.50
C GLU A 73 19.26 -7.53 1.24
N HIS A 74 18.35 -6.98 0.45
CA HIS A 74 17.08 -7.61 0.11
C HIS A 74 17.28 -8.77 -0.87
N VAL A 75 18.13 -8.57 -1.89
CA VAL A 75 18.47 -9.63 -2.85
C VAL A 75 19.13 -10.82 -2.15
N ARG A 76 20.06 -10.53 -1.23
CA ARG A 76 20.68 -11.57 -0.40
C ARG A 76 19.63 -12.32 0.42
N LEU A 77 18.69 -11.63 1.05
CA LEU A 77 17.62 -12.27 1.81
C LEU A 77 16.77 -13.20 0.93
N LEU A 78 16.36 -12.73 -0.25
CA LEU A 78 15.58 -13.53 -1.21
C LEU A 78 16.35 -14.78 -1.65
N SER A 79 17.65 -14.67 -1.95
CA SER A 79 18.48 -15.82 -2.35
C SER A 79 18.67 -16.88 -1.25
N LEU A 80 18.43 -16.51 0.02
CA LEU A 80 18.48 -17.45 1.14
C LEU A 80 17.12 -18.15 1.37
N LEU A 81 16.03 -17.52 0.95
CA LEU A 81 14.66 -17.99 1.22
C LEU A 81 14.05 -18.77 0.05
N TYR A 82 14.43 -18.45 -1.18
CA TYR A 82 13.89 -19.05 -2.39
C TYR A 82 14.96 -19.83 -3.15
N ALA A 83 14.57 -20.95 -3.76
CA ALA A 83 15.48 -21.78 -4.55
C ALA A 83 15.75 -21.16 -5.94
N ASP A 84 14.71 -20.62 -6.59
CA ASP A 84 14.80 -19.96 -7.89
C ASP A 84 14.17 -18.55 -7.85
N VAL A 85 14.64 -17.66 -8.71
CA VAL A 85 14.10 -16.29 -8.84
C VAL A 85 12.63 -16.28 -9.31
N ASN A 86 12.20 -17.33 -10.00
CA ASN A 86 10.83 -17.51 -10.46
C ASN A 86 9.89 -18.01 -9.35
N ASP A 87 10.40 -18.42 -8.20
CA ASP A 87 9.59 -18.88 -7.06
C ASP A 87 9.20 -17.74 -6.11
N ILE A 88 9.75 -16.54 -6.31
CA ILE A 88 9.51 -15.40 -5.43
C ILE A 88 8.03 -15.01 -5.47
N ASP A 89 7.38 -15.02 -4.31
CA ASP A 89 6.00 -14.56 -4.17
C ASP A 89 5.89 -13.06 -4.54
N LEU A 90 4.84 -12.67 -5.26
CA LEU A 90 4.60 -11.26 -5.64
C LEU A 90 4.67 -10.32 -4.43
N TYR A 91 4.06 -10.72 -3.31
CA TYR A 91 4.03 -9.89 -2.10
C TYR A 91 5.43 -9.63 -1.54
N ALA A 92 6.24 -10.68 -1.40
CA ALA A 92 7.62 -10.59 -0.92
C ALA A 92 8.49 -9.76 -1.87
N GLY A 93 8.44 -10.05 -3.17
CA GLY A 93 9.23 -9.33 -4.17
C GLY A 93 8.88 -7.84 -4.24
N GLY A 94 7.59 -7.51 -4.34
CA GLY A 94 7.12 -6.13 -4.47
C GLY A 94 7.39 -5.25 -3.23
N LEU A 95 7.38 -5.82 -2.02
CA LEU A 95 7.73 -5.09 -0.79
C LEU A 95 9.21 -4.74 -0.70
N LEU A 96 10.08 -5.55 -1.31
CA LEU A 96 11.53 -5.42 -1.23
C LEU A 96 12.15 -4.52 -2.32
N GLU A 97 11.33 -4.09 -3.28
CA GLU A 97 11.74 -3.08 -4.27
C GLU A 97 12.03 -1.72 -3.63
N SER A 98 13.00 -1.01 -4.19
CA SER A 98 13.25 0.38 -3.83
C SER A 98 12.11 1.26 -4.31
N PRO A 99 11.60 2.20 -3.50
CA PRO A 99 10.58 3.13 -3.94
C PRO A 99 11.01 3.94 -5.15
N VAL A 100 10.09 4.14 -6.10
CA VAL A 100 10.34 5.06 -7.23
C VAL A 100 10.48 6.51 -6.74
N ASN A 101 11.08 7.37 -7.56
CA ASN A 101 11.22 8.78 -7.23
C ASN A 101 9.84 9.44 -7.01
N GLY A 102 9.65 10.07 -5.85
CA GLY A 102 8.38 10.67 -5.44
C GLY A 102 7.29 9.67 -4.98
N GLY A 103 7.55 8.37 -5.06
CA GLY A 103 6.63 7.31 -4.67
C GLY A 103 6.93 6.69 -3.30
N LYS A 104 6.07 5.75 -2.89
CA LYS A 104 6.24 4.94 -1.66
C LYS A 104 6.40 3.44 -1.92
N THR A 105 6.15 3.00 -3.15
CA THR A 105 6.24 1.62 -3.59
C THR A 105 7.30 1.51 -4.69
N GLY A 106 7.82 0.31 -4.87
CA GLY A 106 8.62 -0.01 -6.04
C GLY A 106 7.80 -0.01 -7.35
N PRO A 107 8.47 -0.10 -8.50
CA PRO A 107 7.85 -0.03 -9.81
C PRO A 107 6.77 -1.10 -10.06
N THR A 108 6.94 -2.33 -9.55
CA THR A 108 5.97 -3.41 -9.81
C THR A 108 4.65 -3.14 -9.12
N PHE A 109 4.68 -2.80 -7.82
CA PHE A 109 3.46 -2.43 -7.09
C PHE A 109 2.89 -1.10 -7.58
N GLN A 110 3.73 -0.13 -7.96
CA GLN A 110 3.24 1.10 -8.56
C GLN A 110 2.43 0.81 -9.83
N TYR A 111 2.91 -0.07 -10.71
CA TYR A 111 2.21 -0.47 -11.92
C TYR A 111 0.87 -1.13 -11.60
N VAL A 112 0.84 -2.15 -10.73
CA VAL A 112 -0.40 -2.87 -10.37
C VAL A 112 -1.44 -1.93 -9.77
N ILE A 113 -1.01 -1.05 -8.85
CA ILE A 113 -1.88 -0.05 -8.22
C ILE A 113 -2.41 0.93 -9.28
N ALA A 114 -1.54 1.47 -10.14
CA ALA A 114 -1.92 2.44 -11.17
C ALA A 114 -2.90 1.84 -12.18
N GLU A 115 -2.61 0.65 -12.73
CA GLU A 115 -3.50 -0.06 -13.65
C GLU A 115 -4.89 -0.27 -13.02
N GLN A 116 -4.93 -0.69 -11.75
CA GLN A 116 -6.20 -0.91 -11.06
C GLN A 116 -7.01 0.38 -10.90
N PHE A 117 -6.36 1.48 -10.48
CA PHE A 117 -7.03 2.77 -10.33
C PHE A 117 -7.48 3.37 -11.68
N ILE A 118 -6.70 3.20 -12.74
CA ILE A 118 -7.08 3.63 -14.09
C ILE A 118 -8.34 2.89 -14.53
N ARG A 119 -8.37 1.55 -14.39
CA ARG A 119 -9.52 0.72 -14.75
C ARG A 119 -10.76 1.06 -13.95
N TRP A 120 -10.62 1.35 -12.65
CA TRP A 120 -11.73 1.80 -11.82
C TRP A 120 -12.26 3.16 -12.27
N LYS A 121 -11.37 4.14 -12.47
CA LYS A 121 -11.78 5.48 -12.91
C LYS A 121 -12.50 5.43 -14.25
N VAL A 122 -11.91 4.77 -15.26
CA VAL A 122 -12.46 4.73 -16.63
C VAL A 122 -13.68 3.81 -16.71
N GLY A 123 -13.68 2.69 -16.00
CA GLY A 123 -14.76 1.70 -16.01
C GLY A 123 -15.98 2.11 -15.19
N ASP A 124 -15.85 3.06 -14.26
CA ASP A 124 -16.97 3.55 -13.47
C ASP A 124 -17.76 4.61 -14.24
N ARG A 125 -18.93 4.20 -14.75
CA ARG A 125 -19.90 5.09 -15.39
C ARG A 125 -20.26 6.30 -14.52
N PHE A 126 -20.29 6.13 -13.21
CA PHE A 126 -20.66 7.18 -12.24
C PHE A 126 -19.46 7.90 -11.63
N PHE A 127 -18.26 7.72 -12.18
CA PHE A 127 -17.08 8.44 -11.72
C PHE A 127 -17.32 9.96 -11.77
N TYR A 128 -16.97 10.66 -10.70
CA TYR A 128 -17.42 12.04 -10.47
C TYR A 128 -16.96 13.06 -11.53
N GLU A 129 -15.91 12.77 -12.30
CA GLU A 129 -15.43 13.62 -13.39
C GLU A 129 -16.14 13.35 -14.72
N HIS A 130 -16.89 12.25 -14.85
CA HIS A 130 -17.60 11.92 -16.08
C HIS A 130 -18.81 12.85 -16.28
N GLY A 131 -18.81 13.58 -17.40
CA GLY A 131 -19.89 14.46 -17.81
C GLY A 131 -20.85 13.82 -18.80
N PHE A 132 -21.97 14.51 -19.06
CA PHE A 132 -22.95 14.17 -20.11
C PHE A 132 -23.62 12.80 -19.97
N GLN A 133 -23.66 12.23 -18.76
CA GLN A 133 -24.35 10.99 -18.46
C GLN A 133 -25.47 11.21 -17.44
N THR A 134 -26.42 10.28 -17.38
CA THR A 134 -27.48 10.29 -16.37
C THR A 134 -26.87 10.17 -14.97
N GLY A 135 -27.03 11.20 -14.14
CA GLY A 135 -26.43 11.27 -12.80
C GLY A 135 -25.11 12.02 -12.72
N SER A 136 -24.56 12.49 -13.85
CA SER A 136 -23.36 13.35 -13.86
C SER A 136 -23.58 14.64 -13.07
N PHE A 137 -22.51 15.12 -12.45
CA PHE A 137 -22.52 16.40 -11.78
C PHE A 137 -22.61 17.57 -12.77
N THR A 138 -23.34 18.62 -12.41
CA THR A 138 -23.36 19.88 -13.16
C THR A 138 -22.09 20.69 -12.90
N PRO A 139 -21.61 21.46 -13.90
CA PRO A 139 -20.50 22.39 -13.69
C PRO A 139 -20.77 23.31 -12.49
N GLY A 140 -19.78 23.48 -11.60
CA GLY A 140 -19.88 24.32 -10.41
C GLY A 140 -20.07 23.59 -9.07
N LYS A 141 -20.13 22.25 -9.05
CA LYS A 141 -20.08 21.49 -7.79
C LYS A 141 -18.68 21.50 -7.17
N LYS A 142 -18.62 21.66 -5.84
CA LYS A 142 -17.38 21.72 -5.06
C LYS A 142 -16.74 20.34 -4.94
N ILE A 143 -15.47 20.24 -5.32
CA ILE A 143 -14.59 19.13 -4.97
C ILE A 143 -14.05 19.41 -3.57
N TYR A 144 -14.24 18.47 -2.65
CA TYR A 144 -13.79 18.62 -1.27
C TYR A 144 -12.46 17.88 -1.06
N THR A 145 -11.57 18.48 -0.26
CA THR A 145 -10.40 17.78 0.28
C THR A 145 -10.77 17.07 1.57
N ILE A 146 -10.01 16.04 1.95
CA ILE A 146 -10.16 15.37 3.26
C ILE A 146 -10.04 16.39 4.41
N CYS A 147 -9.12 17.36 4.30
CA CYS A 147 -8.96 18.43 5.28
C CYS A 147 -10.23 19.30 5.40
N SER A 148 -10.84 19.66 4.26
CA SER A 148 -12.12 20.39 4.26
C SER A 148 -13.21 19.58 4.96
N PHE A 149 -13.32 18.28 4.68
CA PHE A 149 -14.31 17.42 5.32
C PHE A 149 -14.11 17.32 6.83
N ILE A 150 -12.86 17.11 7.29
CA ILE A 150 -12.50 17.06 8.71
C ILE A 150 -12.89 18.37 9.44
N CYS A 151 -12.67 19.52 8.80
CA CYS A 151 -13.10 20.82 9.35
C CYS A 151 -14.63 20.96 9.43
N TYR A 152 -15.34 20.42 8.44
CA TYR A 152 -16.81 20.49 8.36
C TYR A 152 -17.53 19.58 9.34
N THR A 153 -17.03 18.36 9.60
CA THR A 153 -17.67 17.37 10.48
C THR A 153 -17.39 17.59 11.97
N LYS A 154 -16.79 18.72 12.35
CA LYS A 154 -16.66 19.22 13.73
C LYS A 154 -15.97 18.29 14.75
N PHE A 155 -15.02 17.44 14.36
CA PHE A 155 -14.16 16.77 15.37
C PHE A 155 -13.00 17.68 15.84
N VAL A 156 -12.50 18.56 14.98
CA VAL A 156 -11.33 19.40 15.30
C VAL A 156 -11.68 20.64 16.15
N LYS A 157 -12.89 21.20 16.00
CA LYS A 157 -13.33 22.33 16.83
C LYS A 157 -13.48 21.97 18.31
N LEU A 158 -13.95 20.76 18.63
CA LEU A 158 -14.08 20.30 20.01
C LEU A 158 -12.71 20.04 20.65
N PHE A 159 -11.76 19.49 19.88
CA PHE A 159 -10.42 19.20 20.37
C PHE A 159 -9.61 20.47 20.64
N LEU A 160 -9.74 21.50 19.78
CA LEU A 160 -9.15 22.82 20.03
C LEU A 160 -9.80 23.53 21.23
N PHE A 161 -11.12 23.38 21.41
CA PHE A 161 -11.83 23.94 22.57
C PHE A 161 -11.45 23.24 23.89
N MET A 162 -11.21 21.93 23.87
CA MET A 162 -10.71 21.19 25.03
C MET A 162 -9.26 21.56 25.37
N ILE A 163 -8.40 21.79 24.37
CA ILE A 163 -7.02 22.25 24.62
C ILE A 163 -7.00 23.68 25.18
N SER A 164 -7.92 24.56 24.77
CA SER A 164 -8.02 25.91 25.37
C SER A 164 -8.55 25.89 26.80
N LEU A 165 -9.37 24.89 27.18
CA LEU A 165 -9.88 24.73 28.55
C LEU A 165 -8.86 24.11 29.52
N PHE A 166 -7.81 23.46 29.01
CA PHE A 166 -6.72 22.89 29.83
C PHE A 166 -5.50 23.81 29.96
N ASN A 167 -5.47 24.94 29.24
CA ASN A 167 -4.42 25.97 29.34
C ASN A 167 -4.91 27.27 30.00
N SER A 168 -6.04 27.20 30.73
CA SER A 168 -6.60 28.28 31.54
C SER A 168 -6.66 27.89 33.01
#